data_AF-A0AAP2KYC3-F1
#
_entry.id   AF-A0AAP2KYC3-F1
#
_cell.length_a   1.000
_cell.length_b   1.000
_cell.length_c   1.000
_cell.angle_alpha   90.00
_cell.angle_beta   90.00
_cell.angle_gamma   90.00
#
_symmetry.space_group_name_H-M   'P 1'
#
loop_
_entity.id
_entity.type
_entity.pdbx_description
1 polymer ?
#
loop_
_entity_poly.entity_id
_entity_poly.type
_entity_poly.pdbx_seq_one_letter_code
_entity_poly.pdbx_strand_id
1 'polypeptide(L)'
;MAERALPRRCDAQSAMTRLRRLGAERFEAARLAMWAFTVALPGADPVWLLCHRRLERGLLWPDSLATSADDDADERLVLAAEAPPDRQRVARLWFWERLARRGLWRARLSEASPLAVSLPLWLGYAGERRGRRRLLVISGISGEPLAALKPAVLAGLREDAQRA
;
A
#
# COMPACT_ATOMS: atom_id res chain seq x y z
N MET A 1 -16.64 0.87 10.62
CA MET A 1 -16.35 -0.08 9.52
C MET A 1 -15.19 -0.94 9.97
N ALA A 2 -15.25 -2.27 9.81
CA ALA A 2 -14.13 -3.13 10.19
C ALA A 2 -12.98 -2.94 9.20
N GLU A 3 -11.82 -2.51 9.69
CA GLU A 3 -10.59 -2.40 8.92
C GLU A 3 -10.01 -3.80 8.65
N ARG A 4 -9.53 -4.04 7.42
CA ARG A 4 -8.89 -5.31 7.04
C ARG A 4 -7.37 -5.14 6.95
N ALA A 5 -6.61 -6.01 7.58
CA ALA A 5 -5.15 -5.97 7.51
C ALA A 5 -4.61 -6.98 6.51
N LEU A 6 -3.64 -6.56 5.69
CA LEU A 6 -2.87 -7.52 4.89
C LEU A 6 -1.80 -8.19 5.77
N PRO A 7 -1.65 -9.52 5.71
CA PRO A 7 -0.69 -10.25 6.51
C PRO A 7 0.73 -9.96 6.01
N ARG A 8 1.59 -9.50 6.92
CA ARG A 8 2.99 -9.24 6.60
C ARG A 8 3.71 -10.57 6.31
N ARG A 9 4.43 -10.66 5.19
CA ARG A 9 5.22 -11.86 4.81
C ARG A 9 6.73 -11.59 4.74
N CYS A 10 7.15 -10.32 4.66
CA CYS A 10 8.55 -9.93 4.71
C CYS A 10 8.94 -9.55 6.15
N ASP A 11 9.80 -10.36 6.77
CA ASP A 11 10.32 -10.09 8.11
C ASP A 11 11.22 -8.85 8.16
N ALA A 12 11.53 -8.40 9.38
CA ALA A 12 12.21 -7.12 9.61
C ALA A 12 13.66 -7.17 9.14
N GLN A 13 14.34 -8.30 9.35
CA GLN A 13 15.74 -8.47 9.01
C GLN A 13 15.95 -8.50 7.49
N SER A 14 15.06 -9.19 6.77
CA SER A 14 15.03 -9.22 5.30
C SER A 14 14.79 -7.83 4.72
N ALA A 15 13.83 -7.08 5.29
CA ALA A 15 13.53 -5.72 4.86
C ALA A 15 14.69 -4.75 5.13
N MET A 16 15.27 -4.78 6.34
CA MET A 16 16.42 -3.97 6.72
C MET A 16 17.63 -4.23 5.83
N THR A 17 17.92 -5.50 5.54
CA THR A 17 19.02 -5.88 4.64
C THR A 17 18.83 -5.28 3.25
N ARG A 18 17.61 -5.35 2.69
CA ARG A 18 17.31 -4.73 1.39
C ARG A 18 17.43 -3.21 1.44
N LEU A 19 16.86 -2.57 2.45
CA LEU A 19 16.91 -1.11 2.60
C LEU A 19 18.35 -0.61 2.77
N ARG A 20 19.20 -1.32 3.52
CA ARG A 20 20.64 -1.03 3.64
C ARG A 20 21.35 -1.09 2.30
N ARG A 21 21.10 -2.13 1.51
CA ARG A 21 21.66 -2.26 0.14
C ARG A 21 21.24 -1.11 -0.77
N LEU A 22 20.07 -0.52 -0.54
CA LEU A 22 19.57 0.66 -1.25
C LEU A 22 20.08 1.99 -0.66
N GLY A 23 20.91 1.93 0.38
CA GLY A 23 21.55 3.10 1.01
C GLY A 23 20.76 3.72 2.17
N ALA A 24 19.74 3.05 2.71
CA ALA A 24 19.07 3.52 3.92
C ALA A 24 19.98 3.39 5.15
N GLU A 25 19.90 4.38 6.03
CA GLU A 25 20.63 4.47 7.30
C GLU A 25 19.68 4.27 8.49
N ARG A 26 18.43 4.72 8.37
CA ARG A 26 17.36 4.51 9.37
C ARG A 26 16.23 3.67 8.77
N PHE A 27 15.57 2.88 9.62
CA PHE A 27 14.54 1.92 9.25
C PHE A 27 13.35 2.05 10.19
N GLU A 28 12.15 1.90 9.65
CA GLU A 28 10.92 2.01 10.43
C GLU A 28 9.84 1.10 9.84
N ALA A 29 9.08 0.45 10.72
CA ALA A 29 7.89 -0.31 10.37
C ALA A 29 6.72 0.67 10.20
N ALA A 30 5.98 0.55 9.11
CA ALA A 30 4.79 1.39 8.89
C ALA A 30 3.62 0.58 8.37
N ARG A 31 2.42 1.10 8.57
CA ARG A 31 1.21 0.64 7.89
C ARG A 31 0.61 1.81 7.12
N LEU A 32 0.34 1.61 5.84
CA LEU A 32 -0.37 2.57 5.02
C LEU A 32 -1.82 2.13 4.92
N ALA A 33 -2.73 2.92 5.49
CA ALA A 33 -4.14 2.74 5.27
C ALA A 33 -4.48 3.12 3.80
N MET A 34 -5.30 2.29 3.18
CA MET A 34 -5.71 2.37 1.78
C MET A 34 -7.16 1.91 1.63
N TRP A 35 -7.69 2.03 0.42
CA TRP A 35 -9.04 1.57 0.08
C TRP A 35 -8.98 0.45 -0.95
N ALA A 36 -9.59 -0.68 -0.65
CA ALA A 36 -9.71 -1.81 -1.56
C ALA A 36 -11.04 -1.76 -2.31
N PHE A 37 -10.96 -1.79 -3.63
CA PHE A 37 -12.11 -1.94 -4.52
C PHE A 37 -12.14 -3.35 -5.08
N THR A 38 -13.29 -4.01 -5.05
CA THR A 38 -13.43 -5.37 -5.57
C THR A 38 -13.44 -5.35 -7.10
N VAL A 39 -12.68 -6.25 -7.71
CA VAL A 39 -12.67 -6.52 -9.14
C VAL A 39 -13.17 -7.94 -9.34
N ALA A 40 -14.36 -8.07 -9.92
CA ALA A 40 -15.00 -9.35 -10.18
C ALA A 40 -14.44 -9.99 -11.46
N LEU A 41 -14.05 -11.26 -11.37
CA LEU A 41 -13.68 -12.10 -12.51
C LEU A 41 -14.78 -13.12 -12.79
N PRO A 42 -15.15 -13.35 -14.07
CA PRO A 42 -16.11 -14.40 -14.40
C PRO A 42 -15.58 -15.78 -14.01
N GLY A 43 -16.29 -16.49 -13.12
CA GLY A 43 -15.98 -17.87 -12.73
C GLY A 43 -14.72 -18.04 -11.87
N ALA A 44 -14.23 -16.96 -11.24
CA ALA A 44 -13.06 -17.00 -10.37
C ALA A 44 -13.26 -16.10 -9.15
N ASP A 45 -12.39 -16.28 -8.16
CA ASP A 45 -12.39 -15.45 -6.97
C ASP A 45 -12.13 -13.97 -7.30
N PRO A 46 -12.78 -13.05 -6.58
CA PRO A 46 -12.57 -11.63 -6.78
C PRO A 46 -11.15 -11.23 -6.39
N VAL A 47 -10.55 -10.37 -7.21
CA VAL A 47 -9.29 -9.69 -6.86
C VAL A 47 -9.59 -8.28 -6.36
N TRP A 48 -8.59 -7.63 -5.80
CA TRP A 48 -8.75 -6.33 -5.17
C TRP A 48 -7.84 -5.31 -5.81
N LEU A 49 -8.35 -4.10 -6.04
CA LEU A 49 -7.56 -2.96 -6.46
C LEU A 49 -7.39 -2.02 -5.28
N LEU A 50 -6.18 -1.99 -4.73
CA LEU A 50 -5.85 -1.12 -3.59
C LEU A 50 -5.51 0.27 -4.10
N CYS A 51 -6.25 1.27 -3.62
CA CYS A 51 -6.17 2.64 -4.07
C CYS A 51 -5.93 3.57 -2.88
N HIS A 52 -5.30 4.70 -3.16
CA HIS A 52 -5.20 5.81 -2.22
C HIS A 52 -5.31 7.12 -3.00
N ARG A 53 -5.93 8.14 -2.40
CA ARG A 53 -6.29 9.39 -3.11
C ARG A 53 -5.08 10.15 -3.64
N ARG A 54 -3.94 10.02 -2.97
CA ARG A 54 -2.64 10.59 -3.38
C ARG A 54 -1.86 9.75 -4.41
N LEU A 55 -2.44 8.66 -4.92
CA LEU A 55 -1.78 7.77 -5.89
C LEU A 55 -2.39 7.88 -7.28
N GLU A 56 -1.53 7.73 -8.28
CA GLU A 56 -1.89 7.68 -9.71
C GLU A 56 -1.91 6.25 -10.27
N ARG A 57 -1.61 5.25 -9.44
CA ARG A 57 -1.74 3.82 -9.76
C ARG A 57 -2.45 3.10 -8.62
N GLY A 58 -3.28 2.13 -8.99
CA GLY A 58 -3.77 1.14 -8.05
C GLY A 58 -2.75 0.01 -7.90
N LEU A 59 -2.75 -0.67 -6.77
CA LEU A 59 -2.00 -1.90 -6.57
C LEU A 59 -2.96 -3.08 -6.70
N LEU A 60 -2.74 -3.94 -7.69
CA LEU A 60 -3.54 -5.14 -7.83
C LEU A 60 -3.15 -6.19 -6.79
N TRP A 61 -4.14 -6.70 -6.07
CA TRP A 61 -3.99 -7.65 -4.99
C TRP A 61 -4.83 -8.91 -5.27
N PRO A 62 -4.19 -10.07 -5.52
CA PRO A 62 -4.89 -11.27 -5.96
C PRO A 62 -5.49 -12.09 -4.81
N ASP A 63 -4.93 -11.98 -3.60
CA ASP A 63 -5.32 -12.81 -2.46
C ASP A 63 -6.55 -12.24 -1.73
N SER A 64 -7.21 -13.07 -0.92
CA SER A 64 -8.27 -12.60 -0.04
C SER A 64 -7.77 -11.58 0.99
N LEU A 65 -8.61 -10.60 1.30
CA LEU A 65 -8.34 -9.66 2.39
C LEU A 65 -8.70 -10.33 3.72
N ALA A 66 -7.72 -10.63 4.55
CA ALA A 66 -7.97 -11.17 5.90
C ALA A 66 -8.64 -10.11 6.80
N THR A 67 -9.55 -10.56 7.66
CA THR A 67 -10.07 -9.73 8.76
C THR A 67 -8.97 -9.65 9.81
N SER A 68 -8.68 -8.45 10.34
CA SER A 68 -7.68 -8.28 11.39
C SER A 68 -7.98 -9.19 12.58
N ALA A 69 -7.12 -10.18 12.80
CA ALA A 69 -6.91 -10.81 14.09
C ALA A 69 -5.43 -10.63 14.38
N ASP A 70 -5.13 -9.73 15.31
CA ASP A 70 -3.83 -9.46 15.94
C ASP A 70 -2.57 -9.52 15.07
N ASP A 71 -1.96 -8.35 14.88
CA ASP A 71 -0.53 -8.30 14.61
C ASP A 71 0.04 -6.97 15.15
N ASP A 72 0.59 -7.04 16.37
CA ASP A 72 1.37 -6.05 17.13
C ASP A 72 1.09 -4.58 16.82
N ALA A 73 0.20 -3.97 17.61
CA ALA A 73 -0.14 -2.56 17.55
C ALA A 73 0.93 -1.63 18.15
N ASP A 74 1.87 -2.14 18.94
CA ASP A 74 2.59 -1.27 19.90
C ASP A 74 3.78 -0.47 19.33
N GLU A 75 4.28 -0.76 18.12
CA GLU A 75 5.46 -0.06 17.58
C GLU A 75 5.41 0.18 16.05
N ARG A 76 4.25 0.55 15.50
CA ARG A 76 4.10 0.75 14.05
C ARG A 76 3.54 2.12 13.73
N LEU A 77 4.24 2.86 12.86
CA LEU A 77 3.75 4.12 12.32
C LEU A 77 2.51 3.87 11.45
N VAL A 78 1.35 4.40 11.85
CA VAL A 78 0.09 4.26 11.09
C VAL A 78 -0.16 5.50 10.25
N LEU A 79 -0.03 5.34 8.94
CA LEU A 79 -0.25 6.39 7.95
C LEU A 79 -1.71 6.31 7.50
N ALA A 80 -2.51 7.27 7.97
CA ALA A 80 -3.94 7.30 7.72
C ALA A 80 -4.26 7.41 6.22
N ALA A 81 -5.38 6.80 5.83
CA ALA A 81 -5.97 7.00 4.52
C ALA A 81 -6.79 8.28 4.53
N GLU A 82 -6.79 9.00 3.42
CA GLU A 82 -7.85 9.97 3.14
C GLU A 82 -9.20 9.27 2.88
N ALA A 83 -10.24 10.04 2.59
CA ALA A 83 -11.48 9.53 2.02
C ALA A 83 -11.22 8.64 0.78
N PRO A 84 -12.08 7.62 0.51
CA PRO A 84 -11.90 6.76 -0.64
C PRO A 84 -11.90 7.58 -1.93
N PRO A 85 -11.02 7.25 -2.90
CA PRO A 85 -11.08 7.86 -4.22
C PRO A 85 -12.46 7.64 -4.87
N ASP A 86 -12.90 8.59 -5.69
CA ASP A 86 -14.13 8.44 -6.44
C ASP A 86 -14.04 7.26 -7.43
N ARG A 87 -15.19 6.64 -7.72
CA ARG A 87 -15.25 5.45 -8.59
C ARG A 87 -14.76 5.73 -10.01
N GLN A 88 -14.94 6.94 -10.54
CA GLN A 88 -14.49 7.28 -11.88
C GLN A 88 -12.96 7.28 -11.97
N ARG A 89 -12.29 7.82 -10.96
CA ARG A 89 -10.84 7.74 -10.81
C ARG A 89 -10.39 6.30 -10.68
N VAL A 90 -11.03 5.49 -9.85
CA VAL A 90 -10.70 4.07 -9.71
C VAL A 90 -10.87 3.32 -11.03
N ALA A 91 -11.92 3.59 -11.79
CA ALA A 91 -12.13 2.99 -13.10
C ALA A 91 -11.00 3.34 -14.09
N ARG A 92 -10.45 4.56 -14.05
CA ARG A 92 -9.28 4.95 -14.85
C ARG A 92 -8.02 4.23 -14.40
N LEU A 93 -7.78 4.12 -13.10
CA LEU A 93 -6.65 3.33 -12.57
C LEU A 93 -6.76 1.87 -12.98
N TRP A 94 -7.96 1.30 -12.89
CA TRP A 94 -8.23 -0.07 -13.30
C TRP A 94 -8.00 -0.30 -14.80
N PHE A 95 -8.36 0.67 -15.64
CA PHE A 95 -8.07 0.60 -17.07
C PHE A 95 -6.57 0.43 -17.34
N TRP A 96 -5.70 1.16 -16.62
CA TRP A 96 -4.25 1.00 -16.74
C TRP A 96 -3.77 -0.39 -16.34
N GLU A 97 -4.30 -0.95 -15.25
CA GLU A 97 -3.96 -2.32 -14.82
C GLU A 97 -4.40 -3.38 -15.85
N ARG A 98 -5.54 -3.17 -16.52
CA ARG A 98 -5.98 -4.05 -17.62
C ARG A 98 -5.05 -3.98 -18.82
N LEU A 99 -4.56 -2.79 -19.19
CA LEU A 99 -3.57 -2.64 -20.25
C LEU A 99 -2.27 -3.39 -19.90
N ALA A 100 -1.85 -3.34 -18.64
CA ALA A 100 -0.65 -4.04 -18.17
C ALA A 100 -0.83 -5.58 -18.07
N ARG A 101 -2.05 -6.07 -17.83
CA ARG A 101 -2.33 -7.50 -17.61
C ARG A 101 -3.50 -7.99 -18.47
N ARG A 102 -3.18 -8.57 -19.65
CA ARG A 102 -4.18 -9.06 -20.63
C ARG A 102 -5.20 -10.07 -20.08
N GLY A 103 -4.84 -10.87 -19.07
CA GLY A 103 -5.75 -11.81 -18.42
C GLY A 103 -6.93 -11.16 -17.69
N LEU A 104 -6.85 -9.86 -17.40
CA LEU A 104 -7.84 -9.13 -16.60
C LEU A 104 -8.89 -8.38 -17.43
N TRP A 105 -8.89 -8.51 -18.76
CA TRP A 105 -9.82 -7.76 -19.63
C TRP A 105 -11.28 -8.14 -19.44
N ARG A 106 -11.54 -9.37 -18.98
CA ARG A 106 -12.90 -9.85 -18.65
C ARG A 106 -13.34 -9.40 -17.26
N ALA A 107 -12.42 -8.91 -16.42
CA ALA A 107 -12.74 -8.52 -15.06
C ALA A 107 -13.34 -7.10 -15.01
N ARG A 108 -14.27 -6.90 -14.09
CA ARG A 108 -15.03 -5.65 -13.93
C ARG A 108 -14.88 -5.12 -12.52
N LEU A 109 -14.72 -3.80 -12.40
CA LEU A 109 -14.80 -3.14 -11.12
C LEU A 109 -16.22 -3.31 -10.57
N SER A 110 -16.35 -3.78 -9.33
CA SER A 110 -17.63 -4.02 -8.67
C SER A 110 -18.25 -2.72 -8.12
N GLU A 111 -19.57 -2.67 -8.05
CA GLU A 111 -20.33 -1.60 -7.39
C GLU A 111 -20.37 -1.73 -5.85
N ALA A 112 -19.76 -2.77 -5.29
CA ALA A 112 -19.61 -2.94 -3.85
C ALA A 112 -18.81 -1.79 -3.21
N SER A 113 -19.22 -1.35 -2.02
CA SER A 113 -18.54 -0.29 -1.27
C SER A 113 -17.06 -0.62 -1.02
N PRO A 114 -16.16 0.39 -1.09
CA PRO A 114 -14.74 0.16 -0.84
C PRO A 114 -14.49 -0.24 0.62
N LEU A 115 -13.52 -1.12 0.82
CA LEU A 115 -13.11 -1.58 2.14
C LEU A 115 -11.85 -0.84 2.58
N ALA A 116 -11.82 -0.39 3.84
CA ALA A 116 -10.60 0.12 4.45
C ALA A 116 -9.62 -1.03 4.66
N VAL A 117 -8.40 -0.87 4.15
CA VAL A 117 -7.33 -1.87 4.27
C VAL A 117 -6.03 -1.27 4.76
N SER A 118 -5.23 -2.06 5.47
CA SER A 118 -3.94 -1.64 6.00
C SER A 118 -2.80 -2.43 5.37
N LEU A 119 -2.02 -1.77 4.51
CA LEU A 119 -0.86 -2.34 3.82
C LEU A 119 0.40 -2.19 4.70
N PRO A 120 1.02 -3.29 5.18
CA PRO A 120 2.28 -3.21 5.91
C PRO A 120 3.42 -2.79 4.97
N LEU A 121 4.31 -1.94 5.47
CA LEU A 121 5.45 -1.35 4.76
C LEU A 121 6.72 -1.35 5.63
N TRP A 122 7.87 -1.34 4.96
CA TRP A 122 9.17 -1.02 5.53
C TRP A 122 9.67 0.27 4.93
N LEU A 123 9.94 1.25 5.78
CA LEU A 123 10.47 2.55 5.40
C LEU A 123 11.98 2.58 5.64
N GLY A 124 12.71 3.10 4.67
CA GLY A 124 14.14 3.36 4.79
C GLY A 124 14.45 4.82 4.48
N TYR A 125 15.30 5.43 5.28
CA TYR A 125 15.69 6.83 5.12
C TYR A 125 17.18 6.91 4.80
N ALA A 126 17.53 7.54 3.69
CA ALA A 126 18.90 7.66 3.21
C ALA A 126 19.33 9.14 3.11
N GLY A 127 20.55 9.43 3.59
CA GLY A 127 21.30 10.65 3.31
C GLY A 127 20.86 11.91 4.09
N GLU A 128 21.81 12.46 4.84
CA GLU A 128 21.88 13.90 5.17
C GLU A 128 23.00 14.63 4.38
N ARG A 129 23.85 13.87 3.66
CA ARG A 129 25.16 14.33 3.15
C ARG A 129 25.13 15.45 2.09
N ARG A 130 23.95 15.88 1.62
CA ARG A 130 23.71 17.07 0.77
C ARG A 130 22.36 17.76 1.04
N GLY A 131 21.79 17.58 2.25
CA GLY A 131 20.49 18.16 2.63
C GLY A 131 19.25 17.53 1.98
N ARG A 132 19.38 16.53 1.08
CA ARG A 132 18.26 15.80 0.49
C ARG A 132 18.04 14.45 1.17
N ARG A 133 17.04 14.38 2.04
CA ARG A 133 16.53 13.13 2.62
C ARG A 133 15.80 12.31 1.56
N ARG A 134 16.21 11.05 1.35
CA ARG A 134 15.56 10.12 0.43
C ARG A 134 14.76 9.09 1.21
N LEU A 135 13.46 8.97 0.89
CA LEU A 135 12.60 7.90 1.38
C LEU A 135 12.61 6.71 0.42
N LEU A 136 12.81 5.53 0.98
CA LEU A 136 12.66 4.22 0.34
C LEU A 136 11.46 3.52 0.99
N VAL A 137 10.63 2.88 0.17
CA VAL A 137 9.40 2.20 0.61
C VAL A 137 9.44 0.80 0.04
N ILE A 138 9.34 -0.20 0.91
CA ILE A 138 9.26 -1.61 0.56
C ILE A 138 7.95 -2.20 1.08
N SER A 139 7.33 -3.07 0.30
CA SER A 139 6.17 -3.86 0.70
C SER A 139 6.50 -4.76 1.90
N GLY A 140 5.72 -4.68 2.97
CA GLY A 140 5.76 -5.67 4.06
C GLY A 140 5.22 -7.04 3.64
N ILE A 141 4.61 -7.14 2.45
CA ILE A 141 4.13 -8.40 1.88
C ILE A 141 5.23 -9.04 1.04
N SER A 142 5.52 -8.50 -0.14
CA SER A 142 6.44 -9.12 -1.09
C SER A 142 7.91 -8.77 -0.82
N GLY A 143 8.16 -7.73 -0.04
CA GLY A 143 9.51 -7.18 0.11
C GLY A 143 10.00 -6.41 -1.13
N GLU A 144 9.11 -6.13 -2.09
CA GLU A 144 9.44 -5.37 -3.29
C GLU A 144 9.44 -3.85 -3.04
N PRO A 145 10.29 -3.08 -3.74
CA PRO A 145 10.24 -1.62 -3.70
C PRO A 145 8.92 -1.08 -4.28
N LEU A 146 8.20 -0.29 -3.50
CA LEU A 146 6.93 0.32 -3.89
C LEU A 146 7.09 1.84 -4.03
N ALA A 147 7.91 2.26 -4.99
CA ALA A 147 8.17 3.69 -5.23
C ALA A 147 6.90 4.50 -5.54
N ALA A 148 5.89 3.86 -6.14
CA ALA A 148 4.60 4.47 -6.42
C ALA A 148 3.88 4.94 -5.14
N LEU A 149 4.13 4.31 -3.98
CA LEU A 149 3.47 4.66 -2.72
C LEU A 149 4.08 5.89 -2.03
N LYS A 150 5.25 6.38 -2.46
CA LYS A 150 5.95 7.49 -1.82
C LYS A 150 5.10 8.75 -1.61
N PRO A 151 4.27 9.20 -2.57
CA PRO A 151 3.43 10.37 -2.36
C PRO A 151 2.46 10.20 -1.18
N ALA A 152 1.87 9.02 -1.02
CA ALA A 152 0.96 8.70 0.10
C ALA A 152 1.70 8.51 1.43
N VAL A 153 2.91 7.96 1.41
CA VAL A 153 3.72 7.80 2.62
C VAL A 153 4.26 9.13 3.12
N LEU A 154 4.85 9.96 2.25
CA LEU A 154 5.34 11.30 2.62
C LEU A 154 4.24 12.21 3.13
N ALA A 155 3.05 12.03 2.57
CA ALA A 155 1.82 12.64 2.99
C ALA A 155 1.46 12.31 4.44
N GLY A 156 1.32 11.02 4.76
CA GLY A 156 1.02 10.58 6.12
C GLY A 156 2.12 10.98 7.12
N LEU A 157 3.39 10.90 6.71
CA LEU A 157 4.53 11.33 7.55
C LEU A 157 4.47 12.83 7.92
N ARG A 158 3.99 13.69 7.00
CA ARG A 158 3.82 15.13 7.29
C ARG A 158 2.69 15.38 8.25
N GLU A 159 1.60 14.63 8.12
CA GLU A 159 0.44 14.75 9.01
C GLU A 159 0.75 14.22 10.41
N ASP A 160 1.50 13.13 10.50
CA ASP A 160 1.99 12.58 11.76
C ASP A 160 2.92 13.56 12.49
N ALA A 161 3.89 14.15 11.76
CA ALA A 161 4.77 15.17 12.30
C ALA A 161 4.08 16.48 12.73
N GLN A 162 2.84 16.72 12.29
CA GLN A 162 2.02 17.86 12.73
C GLN A 162 1.18 17.54 13.97
N ARG A 163 1.03 16.26 14.33
CA ARG A 163 0.27 15.80 15.50
C ARG A 163 1.15 15.54 16.72
N ALA A 164 2.43 15.26 16.50
CA ALA A 164 3.46 15.11 17.53
C ALA A 164 3.98 16.48 18.01
#